data_AF-A0A1D6H6Z8-F1
#
_entry.id   AF-A0A1D6H6Z8-F1
#
_cell.length_a   1.000
_cell.length_b   1.000
_cell.length_c   1.000
_cell.angle_alpha   90.00
_cell.angle_beta   90.00
_cell.angle_gamma   90.00
#
_symmetry.space_group_name_H-M   'P 1'
#
loop_
_entity.id
_entity.type
_entity.pdbx_description
1 polymer ?
#
loop_
_entity_poly.entity_id
_entity_poly.type
_entity_poly.pdbx_seq_one_letter_code
_entity_poly.pdbx_strand_id
1 'polypeptide(L)' 'MTGGDGVDSGGSGPKLRAAAAAPDPCILDDALVEMFGLLPANSLHRFKCVSKAWCGLVTDPLHCQRFA' A
#
# COMPACT_ATOMS: atom_id res chain seq x y z
N MET A 1 26.52 -27.05 13.01
CA MET A 1 27.30 -25.99 13.67
C MET A 1 27.97 -25.24 12.52
N THR A 2 27.67 -24.01 12.12
CA THR A 2 27.30 -22.74 12.77
C THR A 2 26.42 -21.97 11.77
N GLY A 3 25.33 -21.28 12.15
CA GLY A 3 25.36 -19.98 12.84
C GLY A 3 25.67 -18.87 11.84
N GLY A 4 24.69 -18.02 11.50
CA GLY A 4 24.85 -16.95 10.52
C GLY A 4 23.63 -16.03 10.44
N ASP A 5 23.25 -15.45 11.58
CA ASP A 5 22.26 -14.39 11.68
C ASP A 5 22.83 -13.09 11.09
N GLY A 6 22.46 -12.77 9.86
CA GLY A 6 22.71 -11.47 9.25
C GLY A 6 21.53 -10.55 9.51
N VAL A 7 21.57 -9.81 10.63
CA VAL A 7 20.64 -8.71 10.89
C VAL A 7 21.22 -7.45 10.22
N ASP A 8 20.66 -7.03 9.10
CA ASP A 8 20.91 -5.70 8.54
C ASP A 8 19.88 -4.71 9.11
N SER A 9 20.20 -4.22 10.31
CA SER A 9 19.60 -3.00 10.86
C SER A 9 20.35 -1.77 10.35
N GLY A 10 19.62 -0.87 9.69
CA GLY A 10 20.04 0.50 9.40
C GLY A 10 19.31 1.04 8.18
N GLY A 11 18.47 2.07 8.22
CA GLY A 11 18.22 3.06 9.24
C GLY A 11 17.95 4.40 8.54
N SER A 12 17.03 5.18 9.11
CA SER A 12 16.87 6.63 8.93
C SER A 12 16.16 7.17 7.69
N GLY A 13 14.93 7.60 7.95
CA GLY A 13 14.41 8.84 7.40
C GLY A 13 13.05 9.26 7.99
N PRO A 14 12.99 9.96 9.15
CA PRO A 14 11.84 10.79 9.46
C PRO A 14 12.01 12.13 8.71
N LYS A 15 11.52 12.18 7.47
CA LYS A 15 11.49 13.42 6.67
C LYS A 15 10.25 13.32 5.78
N LEU A 16 9.15 14.03 6.02
CA LEU A 16 8.98 15.38 6.53
C LEU A 16 7.74 15.43 7.43
N ARG A 17 7.87 16.16 8.53
CA ARG A 17 6.75 16.83 9.19
C ARG A 17 5.96 17.64 8.16
N ALA A 18 4.83 17.10 7.74
CA ALA A 18 3.75 17.84 7.11
C ALA A 18 2.46 17.42 7.82
N ALA A 19 2.29 17.90 9.05
CA ALA A 19 0.98 17.93 9.69
C ALA A 19 0.17 19.08 9.04
N ALA A 20 -0.10 18.94 7.75
CA ALA A 20 -0.94 19.85 6.99
C ALA A 20 -2.26 19.13 6.77
N ALA A 21 -3.14 19.15 7.79
CA ALA A 21 -4.52 18.65 7.77
C ALA A 21 -4.77 17.54 6.72
N ALA A 22 -3.91 16.52 6.71
CA ALA A 22 -4.01 15.49 5.71
C ALA A 22 -5.29 14.73 6.04
N PRO A 23 -6.16 14.48 5.06
CA PRO A 23 -7.31 13.61 5.29
C PRO A 23 -6.79 12.30 5.89
N ASP A 24 -7.56 11.77 6.84
CA ASP A 24 -7.23 10.53 7.54
C ASP A 24 -6.80 9.48 6.50
N PRO A 25 -5.63 8.84 6.64
CA PRO A 25 -5.17 7.80 5.72
C PRO A 25 -6.25 6.74 5.46
N CYS A 26 -7.07 6.42 6.47
CA CYS A 26 -8.19 5.49 6.33
C CYS A 26 -9.22 5.99 5.29
N ILE A 27 -9.55 7.28 5.31
CA ILE A 27 -10.50 7.89 4.37
C ILE A 27 -9.96 7.86 2.94
N LEU A 28 -8.65 8.10 2.76
CA LEU A 28 -8.02 8.05 1.45
C LEU A 28 -7.97 6.61 0.91
N ASP A 29 -7.62 5.65 1.77
CA ASP A 29 -7.57 4.24 1.44
C ASP A 29 -8.96 3.72 1.02
N ASP A 30 -10.01 4.07 1.76
CA ASP A 30 -11.41 3.73 1.43
C ASP A 30 -11.82 4.30 0.06
N ALA A 31 -11.51 5.58 -0.20
CA ALA A 31 -11.81 6.22 -1.48
C ALA A 31 -11.03 5.59 -2.66
N LEU A 32 -9.78 5.18 -2.43
CA LEU A 32 -8.97 4.46 -3.43
C LEU A 32 -9.56 3.08 -3.73
N VAL A 33 -10.03 2.36 -2.72
CA VAL A 33 -10.70 1.06 -2.88
C VAL A 33 -12.00 1.21 -3.67
N GLU A 34 -12.79 2.26 -3.43
CA GLU A 34 -13.96 2.58 -4.25
C GLU A 34 -13.57 2.89 -5.70
N MET A 35 -12.54 3.72 -5.93
CA MET A 35 -12.05 3.99 -7.29
C MET A 35 -11.55 2.73 -7.99
N PHE A 36 -10.85 1.84 -7.29
CA PHE A 36 -10.39 0.57 -7.85
C PHE A 36 -11.54 -0.40 -8.17
N GLY A 37 -12.62 -0.39 -7.38
CA GLY A 37 -13.81 -1.20 -7.65
C GLY A 37 -14.55 -0.83 -8.94
N LEU A 38 -14.35 0.40 -9.44
CA LEU A 38 -14.91 0.85 -10.72
C LEU A 38 -14.06 0.42 -11.93
N LEU A 39 -12.87 -0.14 -11.70
CA LEU A 39 -11.92 -0.45 -12.75
C LEU A 39 -11.95 -1.94 -13.12
N PRO A 40 -11.79 -2.29 -14.41
CA PRO A 40 -11.64 -3.68 -14.80
C PRO A 40 -10.42 -4.33 -14.12
N ALA A 41 -10.54 -5.60 -13.70
CA ALA A 41 -9.47 -6.36 -13.04
C ALA A 41 -8.13 -6.33 -13.81
N ASN A 42 -8.19 -6.32 -15.14
CA ASN A 42 -7.01 -6.24 -16.00
C ASN A 42 -6.18 -4.95 -15.80
N SER A 43 -6.85 -3.84 -15.45
CA SER A 43 -6.18 -2.57 -15.17
C SER A 43 -5.57 -2.54 -13.77
N LEU A 44 -6.21 -3.21 -12.80
CA LEU A 44 -5.78 -3.24 -11.39
C LEU A 44 -4.39 -3.86 -11.21
N HIS A 45 -4.03 -4.84 -12.05
CA HIS A 45 -2.70 -5.45 -12.00
C HIS A 45 -1.56 -4.41 -12.18
N ARG A 46 -1.78 -3.37 -13.00
CA ARG A 46 -0.76 -2.34 -13.27
C ARG A 46 -0.62 -1.33 -12.12
N PHE A 47 -1.67 -1.15 -11.31
CA PHE A 47 -1.64 -0.21 -10.17
C PHE A 47 -0.75 -0.67 -9.02
N LYS A 48 -0.49 -1.97 -8.90
CA LYS A 48 0.48 -2.53 -7.95
C LYS A 48 1.89 -1.94 -8.11
N CYS A 49 2.22 -1.46 -9.30
CA CYS A 49 3.54 -0.90 -9.60
C CYS A 49 3.64 0.62 -9.37
N VAL A 50 2.54 1.31 -9.04
CA VAL A 50 2.51 2.78 -8.87
C VAL A 50 3.13 3.19 -7.53
N SER A 51 2.76 2.51 -6.45
CA SER A 51 3.31 2.75 -5.12
C SER A 51 3.15 1.51 -4.22
N LYS A 52 3.95 1.44 -3.14
CA LYS A 52 3.80 0.38 -2.13
C LYS A 52 2.43 0.42 -1.44
N ALA A 53 1.89 1.60 -1.17
CA ALA A 53 0.57 1.78 -0.57
C ALA A 53 -0.53 1.19 -1.47
N TRP A 54 -0.47 1.48 -2.78
CA TRP A 54 -1.44 0.97 -3.75
C TRP A 54 -1.32 -0.54 -3.92
N CYS A 55 -0.09 -1.08 -3.91
CA CYS A 55 0.11 -2.53 -3.91
C CYS A 55 -0.54 -3.19 -2.69
N GLY A 56 -0.36 -2.60 -1.49
CA GLY A 56 -1.00 -3.08 -0.26
C GLY A 56 -2.51 -3.11 -0.37
N LEU A 57 -3.15 -2.03 -0.83
CA LEU A 57 -4.60 -1.94 -0.98
C LEU A 57 -5.16 -2.95 -2.00
N VAL A 58 -4.50 -3.09 -3.15
CA VAL A 58 -4.96 -3.99 -4.24
C VAL A 58 -4.73 -5.47 -3.89
N THR A 59 -3.75 -5.78 -3.04
CA THR A 59 -3.44 -7.16 -2.63
C THR A 59 -4.04 -7.55 -1.29
N ASP A 60 -4.69 -6.62 -0.59
CA ASP A 60 -5.41 -6.87 0.65
C ASP A 60 -6.52 -7.93 0.43
N PRO A 61 -6.54 -9.03 1.20
CA PRO A 61 -7.60 -10.02 1.16
C PRO A 61 -9.02 -9.45 1.30
N LEU A 62 -9.19 -8.35 2.04
CA LEU A 62 -10.49 -7.69 2.23
C LEU A 62 -10.98 -6.99 0.95
N HIS A 63 -10.06 -6.51 0.12
CA HIS A 63 -10.38 -5.75 -1.09
C HIS A 63 -10.27 -6.59 -2.36
N CYS A 64 -9.45 -7.66 -2.38
CA CYS A 64 -9.28 -8.50 -3.55
C CYS A 64 -10.59 -9.21 -3.97
N GLN A 65 -11.49 -9.48 -3.03
CA GLN A 65 -12.84 -10.00 -3.32
C GLN A 65 -13.74 -8.97 -4.02
N ARG A 66 -13.50 -7.68 -3.80
CA ARG A 66 -14.22 -6.58 -4.46
C ARG A 66 -13.71 -6.32 -5.88
N PHE A 67 -12.50 -6.79 -6.18
CA PHE A 67 -11.81 -6.57 -7.46
C PHE A 67 -11.82 -7.79 -8.40
N ALA A 68 -12.36 -8.92 -7.94
CA ALA A 68 -12.54 -10.16 -8.71
C ALA A 68 -13.82 -10.12 -9.55
#